data_AF-A0A968TSC0-F1
#
_entry.id   AF-A0A968TSC0-F1
#
_cell.length_a   1.000
_cell.length_b   1.000
_cell.length_c   1.000
_cell.angle_alpha   90.00
_cell.angle_beta   90.00
_cell.angle_gamma   90.00
#
_symmetry.space_group_name_H-M   'P 1'
#
loop_
_entity.id
_entity.type
_entity.pdbx_description
1 polymer ?
#
loop_
_entity_poly.entity_id
_entity_poly.type
_entity_poly.pdbx_seq_one_letter_code
_entity_poly.pdbx_strand_id
1 'polypeptide(L)' 'MQARQFSQESIAAKLDELPTLPTIVYELSRVVNDPMSSTQDVEKLMANDQSLTTKVLKLVNSAY' A
#
# COMPACT_ATOMS: atom_id res chain seq x y z
N MET A 1 27.49 -9.62 -19.71
CA MET A 1 26.38 -9.67 -18.74
C MET A 1 25.26 -8.79 -19.28
N GLN A 2 24.15 -9.36 -19.73
CA GLN A 2 22.99 -8.56 -20.17
C GLN A 2 22.34 -7.95 -18.92
N ALA A 3 22.20 -6.62 -18.89
CA ALA A 3 21.43 -5.95 -17.86
C ALA A 3 19.98 -6.44 -17.93
N ARG A 4 19.43 -6.91 -16.80
CA ARG A 4 18.00 -7.24 -16.71
C ARG A 4 17.22 -5.96 -17.02
N GLN A 5 16.57 -5.93 -18.17
CA GLN A 5 15.65 -4.86 -18.51
C GLN A 5 14.35 -5.11 -17.75
N PHE A 6 14.06 -4.27 -16.76
CA PHE A 6 12.78 -4.33 -16.04
C PHE A 6 11.71 -3.70 -16.93
N SER A 7 10.68 -4.48 -17.30
CA SER A 7 9.48 -3.93 -17.94
C SER A 7 8.54 -3.35 -16.87
N GLN A 8 7.64 -2.44 -17.27
CA GLN A 8 6.68 -1.84 -16.34
C GLN A 8 5.80 -2.91 -15.68
N GLU A 9 5.40 -3.92 -16.44
CA GLU A 9 4.62 -5.06 -15.98
C GLU A 9 5.39 -5.87 -14.92
N SER A 10 6.69 -6.08 -15.14
CA SER A 10 7.54 -6.81 -14.19
C SER A 10 7.75 -6.08 -12.86
N ILE A 11 7.73 -4.74 -12.87
CA ILE A 11 7.81 -3.91 -11.67
C ILE A 11 6.48 -3.93 -10.93
N ALA A 12 5.37 -3.75 -11.64
CA ALA A 12 4.03 -3.80 -11.06
C ALA A 12 3.74 -5.16 -10.39
N ALA A 13 4.14 -6.27 -11.02
CA ALA A 13 4.01 -7.61 -10.45
C ALA A 13 4.77 -7.75 -9.13
N LYS A 14 5.95 -7.13 -9.01
CA LYS A 14 6.74 -7.16 -7.76
C LYS A 14 6.12 -6.36 -6.62
N LEU A 15 5.27 -5.36 -6.91
CA LEU A 15 4.55 -4.62 -5.86
C LEU A 15 3.56 -5.52 -5.10
N ASP A 16 2.99 -6.54 -5.75
CA ASP A 16 2.09 -7.50 -5.10
C ASP A 16 2.80 -8.38 -4.07
N GLU A 17 4.08 -8.62 -4.30
CA GLU A 17 4.95 -9.43 -3.44
C GLU A 17 5.47 -8.63 -2.23
N LEU A 18 5.35 -7.30 -2.22
CA LEU A 18 5.83 -6.49 -1.12
C LEU A 18 4.92 -6.65 0.11
N PRO A 19 5.47 -6.98 1.29
CA PRO A 19 4.70 -6.94 2.53
C PRO A 19 4.54 -5.48 3.00
N THR A 20 3.40 -5.18 3.61
CA THR A 20 3.23 -3.98 4.44
C THR A 20 4.02 -4.16 5.73
N LEU A 21 4.68 -3.10 6.20
CA LEU A 21 5.46 -3.19 7.44
C LEU A 21 4.52 -3.40 8.65
N PRO A 22 4.89 -4.25 9.64
CA PRO A 22 4.04 -4.50 10.81
C PRO A 22 3.65 -3.22 11.56
N THR A 23 4.56 -2.25 11.65
CA THR A 23 4.31 -0.95 12.28
C THR A 23 3.20 -0.19 11.56
N ILE A 24 3.20 -0.17 10.23
CA ILE A 24 2.16 0.52 9.45
C ILE A 24 0.79 -0.13 9.66
N VAL A 25 0.73 -1.46 9.72
CA VAL A 25 -0.53 -2.17 10.01
C VAL A 25 -1.05 -1.82 11.41
N TYR A 26 -0.16 -1.78 12.41
CA TYR A 26 -0.53 -1.40 13.77
C TYR A 26 -1.05 0.03 13.86
N GLU A 27 -0.32 0.99 13.29
CA GLU A 27 -0.71 2.40 13.27
C GLU A 27 -2.02 2.61 12.50
N LEU A 28 -2.17 1.99 11.34
CA LEU A 28 -3.42 2.03 10.56
C LEU A 28 -4.59 1.52 11.38
N SER A 29 -4.41 0.37 12.05
CA SER A 29 -5.44 -0.20 12.93
C SER A 29 -5.81 0.74 14.08
N ARG A 30 -4.87 1.52 14.62
CA ARG A 30 -5.21 2.52 15.64
C ARG A 30 -6.01 3.68 15.04
N VAL A 31 -5.53 4.25 13.93
CA VAL A 31 -6.14 5.42 13.29
C VAL A 31 -7.57 5.10 12.86
N VAL A 32 -7.82 3.99 12.15
CA VAL A 32 -9.18 3.66 11.66
C VAL A 32 -10.19 3.37 12.77
N ASN A 33 -9.74 3.04 13.98
CA ASN A 33 -10.60 2.76 15.13
C ASN A 33 -10.73 3.98 16.08
N ASP A 34 -10.02 5.08 15.82
CA ASP A 34 -10.12 6.29 16.61
C ASP A 34 -11.23 7.20 16.02
N PRO A 35 -12.32 7.47 16.77
CA PRO A 35 -13.41 8.33 16.30
C PRO A 35 -13.01 9.79 16.10
N MET A 36 -11.84 10.22 16.60
CA MET A 36 -11.29 11.56 16.41
C MET A 36 -10.32 11.65 15.24
N SER A 37 -10.02 10.53 14.58
CA SER A 37 -9.13 10.51 13.41
C SER A 37 -9.78 11.08 12.16
N SER A 38 -8.93 11.51 11.22
CA SER A 38 -9.35 12.01 9.92
C SER A 38 -8.86 11.12 8.77
N THR A 39 -9.49 11.23 7.61
CA THR A 39 -9.02 10.57 6.38
C THR A 39 -7.59 11.01 6.02
N GLN A 40 -7.19 12.24 6.36
CA GLN A 40 -5.83 12.73 6.18
C GLN A 40 -4.81 11.94 7.02
N ASP A 41 -5.19 11.38 8.16
CA ASP A 41 -4.28 10.59 8.98
C ASP A 41 -4.03 9.20 8.36
N VAL A 42 -5.07 8.62 7.74
CA VAL A 42 -4.93 7.40 6.94
C VAL A 42 -4.09 7.66 5.69
N GLU A 43 -4.29 8.79 5.01
CA GLU A 43 -3.53 9.19 3.82
C GLU A 43 -2.03 9.29 4.13
N LYS A 44 -1.64 9.93 5.24
CA LYS A 44 -0.23 9.99 5.67
C LYS A 44 0.37 8.60 5.87
N LEU A 45 -0.37 7.65 6.44
CA LEU A 45 0.13 6.28 6.62
C LEU A 45 0.30 5.57 5.28
N MET A 46 -0.67 5.72 4.38
CA MET A 46 -0.63 5.17 3.04
C MET A 46 0.53 5.73 2.22
N ALA A 47 0.79 7.05 2.29
CA ALA A 47 1.89 7.71 1.59
C ALA A 47 3.27 7.14 1.97
N ASN A 48 3.41 6.56 3.17
CA ASN A 48 4.64 5.94 3.64
C ASN A 48 4.78 4.44 3.28
N ASP A 49 3.71 3.79 2.80
CA ASP A 49 3.71 2.36 2.46
C ASP A 49 3.05 2.11 1.10
N GLN A 50 3.89 1.92 0.09
CA GLN A 50 3.45 1.66 -1.29
C GLN A 50 2.73 0.31 -1.43
N SER A 51 3.06 -0.69 -0.60
CA SER A 51 2.39 -2.00 -0.63
C SER A 51 0.94 -1.87 -0.18
N LEU A 52 0.72 -1.23 0.98
CA LEU A 52 -0.62 -0.94 1.50
C LEU A 52 -1.42 -0.12 0.48
N THR A 53 -0.83 0.97 -0.02
CA THR A 53 -1.48 1.86 -0.99
C THR A 53 -1.92 1.10 -2.24
N THR A 54 -1.04 0.27 -2.80
CA THR A 54 -1.34 -0.52 -3.99
C THR A 54 -2.48 -1.51 -3.73
N LYS A 55 -2.47 -2.20 -2.57
CA LYS A 55 -3.53 -3.15 -2.20
C LYS A 55 -4.89 -2.45 -2.03
N VAL A 56 -4.93 -1.29 -1.38
CA VAL A 56 -6.15 -0.49 -1.24
C VAL A 56 -6.67 -0.02 -2.59
N LEU A 57 -5.80 0.54 -3.44
CA LEU A 57 -6.19 0.97 -4.79
C LEU A 57 -6.72 -0.19 -5.65
N LYS A 58 -6.12 -1.37 -5.54
CA LYS A 58 -6.64 -2.58 -6.21
C LYS A 58 -8.00 -3.00 -5.66
N LEU A 59 -8.22 -2.93 -4.35
CA LEU A 59 -9.50 -3.27 -3.73
C LEU A 59 -10.62 -2.32 -4.15
N VAL A 60 -10.38 -1.00 -4.20
CA VAL A 60 -11.42 -0.04 -4.59
C VAL A 60 -11.68 -0.03 -6.09
N ASN A 61 -10.70 -0.43 -6.90
CA ASN A 61 -10.83 -0.58 -8.36
C ASN A 61 -11.15 -2.02 -8.79
N SER A 62 -11.23 -2.98 -7.87
CA SER A 62 -11.76 -4.29 -8.21
C SER A 62 -13.26 -4.10 -8.41
N ALA A 63 -13.72 -4.30 -9.64
CA ALA A 63 -15.13 -4.41 -9.93
C ALA A 63 -15.69 -5.50 -9.00
N TYR A 64 -16.66 -5.13 -8.17
CA TYR A 64 -17.57 -6.10 -7.61
C TYR A 64 -18.42 -6.70 -8.73
#